data_AF-A0A4R5A2Z2-F1
#
_entry.id   AF-A0A4R5A2Z2-F1
#
_cell.length_a   1.000
_cell.length_b   1.000
_cell.length_c   1.000
_cell.angle_alpha   90.00
_cell.angle_beta   90.00
_cell.angle_gamma   90.00
#
_symmetry.space_group_name_H-M   'P 1'
#
loop_
_entity.id
_entity.type
_entity.pdbx_description
1 polymer ?
#
loop_
_entity_poly.entity_id
_entity_poly.type
_entity_poly.pdbx_seq_one_letter_code
_entity_poly.pdbx_strand_id
1 'polypeptide(L)'
;MQTRKDLYQAHRLMTQRVALALLQGRPSAAESPLRRTGVGALCGVMVVVLVAAGFGITGLLFKGGARNLERPGVLIIEKETGATYAYSPEDDRLVPFLNYASARLAMPTPQIQRKLVSSKSLAKYARGPLTGIHGAPESL
;
A
#
# COMPACT_ATOMS: atom_id res chain seq x y z
N MET A 1 36.95 -42.20 7.17
CA MET A 1 35.76 -42.37 6.31
C MET A 1 35.41 -41.01 5.72
N GLN A 2 35.36 -40.88 4.39
CA GLN A 2 34.92 -39.63 3.76
C GLN A 2 33.42 -39.43 3.97
N THR A 3 33.04 -38.24 4.40
CA THR A 3 31.65 -37.90 4.70
C THR A 3 30.99 -37.33 3.44
N ARG A 4 29.66 -37.48 3.24
CA ARG A 4 28.91 -36.86 2.13
C ARG A 4 29.19 -35.35 1.95
N LYS A 5 29.45 -34.66 3.06
CA LYS A 5 29.84 -33.24 3.09
C LYS A 5 31.17 -33.00 2.38
N ASP A 6 32.14 -33.89 2.55
CA ASP A 6 33.46 -33.80 1.93
C ASP A 6 33.36 -33.95 0.41
N LEU A 7 32.57 -34.92 -0.07
CA LEU A 7 32.27 -35.08 -1.50
C LEU A 7 31.59 -33.84 -2.10
N TYR A 8 30.65 -33.21 -1.37
CA TYR A 8 30.00 -31.98 -1.83
C TYR A 8 30.96 -30.81 -1.91
N GLN A 9 31.85 -30.64 -0.91
CA GLN A 9 32.85 -29.57 -0.94
C GLN A 9 33.88 -29.80 -2.06
N ALA A 10 34.33 -31.03 -2.27
CA ALA A 10 35.24 -31.39 -3.36
C ALA A 10 34.62 -31.10 -4.74
N HIS A 11 33.36 -31.51 -4.94
CA HIS A 11 32.62 -31.21 -6.17
C HIS A 11 32.46 -29.69 -6.38
N ARG A 12 32.06 -28.96 -5.33
CA ARG A 12 31.88 -27.50 -5.38
C ARG A 12 33.20 -26.77 -5.69
N LEU A 13 34.32 -27.24 -5.14
CA LEU A 13 35.64 -26.68 -5.44
C LEU A 13 36.00 -26.91 -6.91
N MET A 14 35.75 -28.12 -7.44
CA MET A 14 36.05 -28.46 -8.83
C MET A 14 35.23 -27.61 -9.81
N THR A 15 33.93 -27.43 -9.55
CA THR A 15 33.08 -26.56 -10.38
C THR A 15 33.48 -25.09 -10.28
N GLN A 16 33.85 -24.59 -9.11
CA GLN A 16 34.35 -23.22 -8.94
C GLN A 16 35.64 -22.97 -9.74
N ARG A 17 36.60 -23.91 -9.74
CA ARG A 17 37.86 -23.77 -10.49
C ARG A 17 37.63 -23.74 -12.00
N VAL A 18 36.75 -24.60 -12.53
CA VAL A 18 36.39 -24.59 -13.96
C VAL A 18 35.74 -23.26 -14.33
N ALA A 19 34.81 -22.76 -13.51
CA ALA A 19 34.17 -21.46 -13.74
C ALA A 19 35.19 -20.30 -13.73
N LEU A 20 36.14 -20.28 -12.79
CA LEU A 20 37.20 -19.27 -12.72
C LEU A 20 38.19 -19.37 -13.90
N ALA A 21 38.50 -20.59 -14.35
CA ALA A 21 39.34 -20.80 -15.53
C ALA A 21 38.68 -20.22 -16.80
N LEU A 22 37.35 -20.37 -16.93
CA LEU A 22 36.62 -19.80 -18.07
C LEU A 22 36.45 -18.27 -17.97
N LEU A 23 36.19 -17.73 -16.78
CA LEU A 23 35.98 -16.28 -16.59
C LEU A 23 37.28 -15.47 -16.61
N GLN A 24 38.39 -16.02 -16.09
CA GLN A 24 39.62 -15.26 -15.84
C GLN A 24 40.89 -15.94 -16.37
N GLY A 25 40.80 -17.13 -16.99
CA GLY A 25 41.96 -17.88 -17.46
C GLY A 25 42.88 -18.40 -16.34
N ARG A 26 42.52 -18.19 -15.07
CA ARG A 26 43.33 -18.53 -13.90
C ARG A 26 42.55 -19.44 -12.94
N PRO A 27 42.90 -20.74 -12.84
CA PRO A 27 42.16 -21.71 -12.03
C PRO A 27 42.45 -21.62 -10.52
N SER A 28 43.45 -20.83 -10.11
CA SER A 28 43.85 -20.66 -8.70
C SER A 28 44.05 -19.18 -8.37
N ALA A 29 42.96 -18.43 -8.29
CA ALA A 29 42.97 -17.08 -7.73
C ALA A 29 42.81 -17.14 -6.19
N ALA A 30 43.63 -16.39 -5.44
CA ALA A 30 43.60 -16.37 -3.98
C ALA A 30 42.29 -15.78 -3.40
N GLU A 31 41.64 -14.90 -4.16
CA GLU A 31 40.35 -14.30 -3.81
C GLU A 31 39.41 -14.50 -5.01
N SER A 32 38.17 -14.93 -4.76
CA SER A 32 37.17 -15.01 -5.82
C SER A 32 36.71 -13.58 -6.18
N PRO A 33 36.87 -13.13 -7.44
CA PRO A 33 36.51 -11.77 -7.86
C PRO A 33 35.01 -11.48 -7.70
N LEU A 34 34.17 -12.50 -7.85
CA LEU A 34 32.71 -12.40 -7.75
C LEU A 34 32.23 -12.40 -6.30
N ARG A 35 33.10 -12.62 -5.31
CA ARG A 35 32.70 -12.71 -3.90
C ARG A 35 32.09 -11.39 -3.42
N ARG A 36 32.65 -10.25 -3.82
CA ARG A 36 32.12 -8.92 -3.53
C ARG A 36 30.76 -8.67 -4.19
N THR A 37 30.61 -9.02 -5.47
CA THR A 37 29.35 -8.86 -6.20
C THR A 37 28.26 -9.80 -5.68
N GLY A 38 28.60 -11.05 -5.38
CA GLY A 38 27.67 -12.05 -4.84
C GLY A 38 27.21 -11.72 -3.42
N VAL A 39 28.13 -11.30 -2.54
CA VAL A 39 27.76 -10.82 -1.19
C VAL A 39 26.94 -9.53 -1.28
N GLY A 40 27.32 -8.60 -2.16
CA GLY A 40 26.56 -7.37 -2.39
C GLY A 40 25.13 -7.65 -2.90
N ALA A 41 24.98 -8.56 -3.85
CA ALA A 41 23.69 -8.99 -4.37
C ALA A 41 22.84 -9.67 -3.29
N LEU A 42 23.44 -10.56 -2.47
CA LEU A 42 22.76 -11.23 -1.37
C LEU A 42 22.28 -10.22 -0.31
N CYS A 43 23.14 -9.28 0.08
CA CYS A 43 22.78 -8.21 1.00
C CYS A 43 21.65 -7.34 0.44
N GLY A 44 21.71 -6.98 -0.84
CA GLY A 44 20.66 -6.21 -1.51
C GLY A 44 19.31 -6.93 -1.51
N VAL A 45 19.30 -8.23 -1.87
CA VAL A 45 18.08 -9.06 -1.81
C VAL A 45 17.52 -9.11 -0.39
N MET A 46 18.38 -9.27 0.62
CA MET A 46 17.94 -9.30 2.02
C MET A 46 17.27 -7.98 2.45
N VAL A 47 17.84 -6.83 2.04
CA VAL A 47 17.23 -5.52 2.30
C VAL A 47 15.89 -5.38 1.58
N VAL A 48 15.80 -5.78 0.30
CA VAL A 48 14.54 -5.72 -0.46
C VAL A 48 13.46 -6.56 0.21
N VAL A 49 13.79 -7.77 0.68
CA VAL A 49 12.85 -8.64 1.39
C VAL A 49 12.37 -7.98 2.69
N LEU A 50 13.28 -7.37 3.46
CA LEU A 50 12.92 -6.69 4.71
C LEU A 50 12.01 -5.47 4.46
N VAL A 51 12.33 -4.67 3.44
CA VAL A 51 11.50 -3.52 3.04
C VAL A 51 10.13 -4.00 2.56
N ALA A 52 10.07 -5.00 1.68
CA ALA A 52 8.83 -5.56 1.19
C ALA A 52 7.98 -6.15 2.32
N ALA A 53 8.58 -6.83 3.30
CA ALA A 53 7.90 -7.31 4.49
C ALA A 53 7.36 -6.14 5.34
N GLY A 54 8.15 -5.10 5.57
CA GLY A 54 7.72 -3.89 6.30
C GLY A 54 6.54 -3.19 5.63
N PHE A 55 6.59 -3.00 4.31
CA PHE A 55 5.48 -2.43 3.54
C PHE A 55 4.28 -3.37 3.47
N GLY A 56 4.49 -4.68 3.39
CA GLY A 56 3.43 -5.67 3.40
C GLY A 56 2.67 -5.70 4.73
N ILE A 57 3.38 -5.67 5.85
CA ILE A 57 2.80 -5.65 7.20
C ILE A 57 2.05 -4.33 7.44
N THR A 58 2.66 -3.20 7.08
CA THR A 58 1.96 -1.90 7.19
C THR A 58 0.75 -1.84 6.26
N GLY A 59 0.84 -2.31 5.02
CA GLY A 59 -0.31 -2.38 4.12
C GLY A 59 -1.46 -3.25 4.63
N LEU A 60 -1.14 -4.37 5.31
CA LEU A 60 -2.15 -5.26 5.89
C LEU A 60 -2.80 -4.68 7.16
N LEU A 61 -2.00 -4.04 8.02
CA LEU A 61 -2.49 -3.41 9.26
C LEU A 61 -3.29 -2.14 8.97
N PHE A 62 -2.77 -1.27 8.11
CA PHE A 62 -3.46 -0.10 7.61
C PHE A 62 -4.29 -0.48 6.38
N LYS A 63 -5.30 -1.34 6.58
CA LYS A 63 -6.32 -1.59 5.54
C LYS A 63 -6.81 -0.22 5.07
N GLY A 64 -6.65 0.07 3.77
CA GLY A 64 -6.98 1.34 3.12
C GLY A 64 -8.46 1.72 3.10
N GLY A 65 -9.19 1.44 4.19
CA GLY A 65 -10.46 2.10 4.47
C GLY A 65 -10.18 3.55 4.78
N ALA A 66 -11.01 4.44 4.25
CA ALA A 66 -10.87 5.86 4.48
C ALA A 66 -10.94 6.12 6.00
N ARG A 67 -9.84 6.61 6.59
CA ARG A 67 -9.76 7.01 7.99
C ARG A 67 -10.22 8.46 8.12
N ASN A 68 -10.80 8.79 9.28
CA ASN A 68 -11.29 10.13 9.61
C ASN A 68 -12.46 10.57 8.69
N LEU A 69 -13.50 9.74 8.58
CA LEU A 69 -14.78 10.14 7.99
C LEU A 69 -15.68 10.85 9.01
N GLU A 70 -15.50 10.53 10.29
CA GLU A 70 -16.25 11.08 11.43
C GLU A 70 -15.82 12.50 11.83
N ARG A 71 -14.85 13.11 11.13
CA ARG A 71 -14.41 14.46 11.47
C ARG A 71 -15.40 15.49 10.95
N PRO A 72 -15.76 16.51 11.75
CA PRO A 72 -16.56 17.62 11.26
C PRO A 72 -15.85 18.32 10.09
N GLY A 73 -16.60 18.64 9.03
CA GLY A 73 -16.07 19.33 7.84
C GLY A 73 -15.49 18.44 6.73
N VAL A 74 -15.67 17.12 6.81
CA VAL A 74 -15.29 16.20 5.72
C VAL A 74 -16.49 15.94 4.82
N LEU A 75 -16.37 16.34 3.55
CA LEU A 75 -17.33 15.99 2.52
C LEU A 75 -16.89 14.71 1.84
N ILE A 76 -17.75 13.70 1.89
CA ILE A 76 -17.44 12.37 1.40
C ILE A 76 -18.13 12.19 0.05
N ILE A 77 -17.35 11.90 -0.99
CA ILE A 77 -17.88 11.64 -2.32
C ILE A 77 -17.57 10.19 -2.68
N GLU A 78 -18.61 9.43 -2.99
CA GLU A 78 -18.46 8.05 -3.44
C GLU A 78 -17.77 8.04 -4.82
N LYS A 79 -16.66 7.31 -4.91
CA LYS A 79 -15.84 7.26 -6.12
C LYS A 79 -16.58 6.63 -7.31
N GLU A 80 -17.47 5.67 -7.05
CA GLU A 80 -18.14 4.87 -8.07
C GLU A 80 -19.38 5.57 -8.63
N THR A 81 -20.20 6.15 -7.76
CA THR A 81 -21.51 6.72 -8.12
C THR A 81 -21.52 8.24 -8.19
N GLY A 82 -20.50 8.90 -7.62
CA GLY A 82 -20.49 10.35 -7.42
C GLY A 82 -21.45 10.83 -6.33
N ALA A 83 -22.13 9.93 -5.62
CA ALA A 83 -23.05 10.29 -4.54
C ALA A 83 -22.30 11.05 -3.43
N THR A 84 -22.90 12.14 -2.98
CA THR A 84 -22.32 13.01 -1.96
C THR A 84 -22.92 12.68 -0.61
N TYR A 85 -22.05 12.52 0.38
CA TYR A 85 -22.40 12.20 1.76
C TYR A 85 -21.74 13.19 2.71
N ALA A 86 -22.43 13.48 3.81
CA ALA A 86 -21.79 14.09 4.96
C ALA A 86 -22.14 13.35 6.23
N TYR A 87 -21.19 13.32 7.16
CA TYR A 87 -21.37 12.65 8.44
C TYR A 87 -22.04 13.62 9.43
N SER A 88 -23.18 13.21 9.98
CA SER A 88 -23.85 13.95 11.06
C SER A 88 -23.38 13.41 12.41
N PRO A 89 -22.65 14.20 13.21
CA PRO A 89 -22.15 13.75 14.51
C PRO A 89 -23.26 13.55 15.54
N GLU A 90 -24.43 14.18 15.37
CA GLU A 90 -25.57 14.05 16.29
C GLU A 90 -26.25 12.69 16.19
N ASP A 91 -26.24 12.11 15.00
CA ASP A 91 -27.00 10.91 14.66
C ASP A 91 -26.12 9.69 14.35
N ASP A 92 -24.80 9.84 14.43
CA ASP A 92 -23.77 8.84 14.08
C ASP A 92 -24.02 8.14 12.72
N ARG A 93 -24.57 8.87 11.76
CA ARG A 93 -24.97 8.35 10.44
C ARG A 93 -24.50 9.21 9.29
N LEU A 94 -24.31 8.56 8.15
CA LEU A 94 -24.02 9.23 6.89
C LEU A 94 -25.32 9.71 6.27
N VAL A 95 -25.46 11.02 6.12
CA VAL A 95 -26.59 11.65 5.45
C VAL A 95 -26.26 11.75 3.95
N PRO A 96 -27.00 11.07 3.06
CA PRO A 96 -26.87 11.27 1.62
C PRO A 96 -27.45 12.62 1.22
N PHE A 97 -26.74 13.32 0.34
CA PHE A 97 -27.18 14.59 -0.23
C PHE A 97 -27.51 14.48 -1.71
N LEU A 98 -28.55 15.19 -2.13
CA LEU A 98 -28.99 15.22 -3.53
C LEU A 98 -27.98 15.96 -4.42
N ASN A 99 -27.40 17.07 -3.93
CA ASN A 99 -26.50 17.93 -4.70
C ASN A 99 -25.30 18.37 -3.85
N TYR A 100 -24.18 18.69 -4.52
CA TYR A 100 -22.98 19.22 -3.87
C TYR A 100 -23.23 20.51 -3.08
N ALA A 101 -24.01 21.44 -3.63
CA ALA A 101 -24.32 22.72 -2.98
C ALA A 101 -25.11 22.53 -1.67
N SER A 102 -26.05 21.58 -1.64
CA SER A 102 -26.80 21.25 -0.42
C SER A 102 -25.92 20.64 0.65
N ALA A 103 -25.01 19.74 0.27
CA ALA A 103 -24.04 19.17 1.19
C ALA A 103 -23.11 20.24 1.77
N ARG A 104 -22.66 21.20 0.95
CA ARG A 104 -21.85 22.35 1.38
C ARG A 104 -22.60 23.25 2.35
N LEU A 105 -23.89 23.51 2.11
CA LEU A 105 -24.72 24.35 2.98
C LEU A 105 -24.95 23.73 4.36
N ALA A 106 -25.07 22.40 4.42
CA ALA A 106 -25.26 21.69 5.68
C ALA A 106 -23.99 21.62 6.56
N MET A 107 -22.82 21.99 6.03
CA MET A 107 -21.57 21.95 6.78
C MET A 107 -21.39 23.21 7.63
N PRO A 108 -21.00 23.07 8.92
CA PRO A 108 -20.80 24.21 9.81
C PRO A 108 -19.50 25.00 9.54
N THR A 109 -18.61 24.51 8.69
CA THR A 109 -17.28 25.11 8.44
C THR A 109 -17.09 25.45 6.96
N PRO A 110 -16.57 26.65 6.64
CA PRO A 110 -16.32 27.06 5.25
C PRO A 110 -15.17 26.30 4.58
N GLN A 111 -14.22 25.77 5.36
CA GLN A 111 -13.13 24.91 4.91
C GLN A 111 -13.59 23.45 4.88
N ILE A 112 -13.91 22.96 3.68
CA ILE A 112 -14.39 21.60 3.47
C ILE A 112 -13.25 20.74 2.92
N GLN A 113 -12.94 19.64 3.59
CA GLN A 113 -12.03 18.64 3.07
C GLN A 113 -12.82 17.60 2.27
N ARG A 114 -12.68 17.65 0.94
CA ARG A 114 -13.25 16.64 0.05
C ARG A 114 -12.44 15.35 0.16
N LYS A 115 -13.10 14.23 0.47
CA LYS A 115 -12.53 12.89 0.42
C LYS A 115 -13.30 12.00 -0.54
N LEU A 116 -12.57 11.39 -1.46
CA LEU A 116 -13.07 10.35 -2.34
C LEU A 116 -12.98 9.01 -1.61
N VAL A 117 -14.11 8.34 -1.45
CA VAL A 117 -14.22 7.10 -0.66
C VAL A 117 -14.90 6.03 -1.49
N SER A 118 -14.45 4.78 -1.34
CA SER A 118 -15.06 3.63 -2.01
C SER A 118 -16.36 3.21 -1.32
N SER A 119 -17.31 2.68 -2.11
CA SER A 119 -18.59 2.15 -1.61
C SER A 119 -18.42 1.17 -0.44
N LYS A 120 -17.39 0.31 -0.51
CA LYS A 120 -17.07 -0.69 0.53
C LYS A 120 -16.70 -0.07 1.88
N SER A 121 -16.12 1.14 1.88
CA SER A 121 -15.81 1.85 3.12
C SER A 121 -17.05 2.54 3.72
N LEU A 122 -17.97 2.97 2.86
CA LEU A 122 -19.25 3.60 3.23
C LEU A 122 -20.26 2.57 3.78
N ALA A 123 -20.19 1.32 3.33
CA ALA A 123 -21.09 0.24 3.75
C ALA A 123 -21.05 -0.07 5.26
N LYS A 124 -20.02 0.40 5.98
CA LYS A 124 -19.89 0.22 7.43
C LYS A 124 -20.76 1.18 8.25
N TYR A 125 -21.20 2.28 7.64
CA TYR A 125 -21.94 3.33 8.32
C TYR A 125 -23.43 3.23 8.01
N ALA A 126 -24.27 3.49 9.00
CA ALA A 126 -25.71 3.61 8.79
C ALA A 126 -26.02 4.81 7.89
N ARG A 127 -26.96 4.65 6.96
CA ARG A 127 -27.39 5.71 6.04
C ARG A 127 -28.64 6.39 6.59
N GLY A 128 -28.60 7.72 6.65
CA GLY A 128 -29.73 8.57 7.03
C GLY A 128 -30.67 8.88 5.86
N PRO A 129 -31.70 9.71 6.10
CA PRO A 129 -32.63 10.15 5.07
C PRO A 129 -31.93 11.02 4.01
N LEU A 130 -32.38 10.91 2.76
CA LEU A 130 -31.90 11.75 1.67
C LEU A 130 -32.27 13.20 1.92
N THR A 131 -31.26 14.07 1.99
CA THR A 131 -31.42 15.50 2.28
C THR A 131 -30.92 16.33 1.12
N GLY A 132 -31.67 17.34 0.68
CA GLY A 132 -31.19 18.20 -0.40
C GLY A 132 -32.24 19.17 -0.90
N ILE A 133 -31.78 20.14 -1.69
CA ILE A 133 -32.64 21.13 -2.33
C ILE A 133 -32.75 20.74 -3.80
N HIS A 134 -33.95 20.39 -4.27
CA HIS A 134 -34.18 20.08 -5.68
C HIS A 134 -33.80 21.26 -6.59
N GLY A 135 -33.00 20.97 -7.62
CA GLY A 135 -32.56 21.97 -8.61
C GLY A 135 -31.33 22.79 -8.19
N ALA A 136 -30.71 22.49 -7.06
CA ALA A 136 -29.46 23.12 -6.67
C ALA A 136 -28.30 22.69 -7.61
N PRO A 137 -27.30 23.56 -7.82
CA PRO A 137 -26.17 23.25 -8.70
C PRO A 137 -25.28 22.14 -8.11
N GLU A 138 -24.80 21.27 -9.00
CA GLU A 138 -23.85 20.18 -8.67
C GLU A 138 -22.40 20.64 -8.61
N SER A 139 -22.11 21.84 -9.11
CA SER A 139 -20.78 22.44 -9.13
C SER A 139 -20.86 23.90 -8.67
N LEU A 140 -19.92 24.29 -7.82
CA LEU A 140 -19.73 25.66 -7.33
C LEU A 140 -18.35 26.18 -7.72
#